data_AF-A0A4Q4XBC3-F1
#
_entry.id   AF-A0A4Q4XBC3-F1
#
_cell.length_a   1.000
_cell.length_b   1.000
_cell.length_c   1.000
_cell.angle_alpha   90.00
_cell.angle_beta   90.00
_cell.angle_gamma   90.00
#
_symmetry.space_group_name_H-M   'P 1'
#
loop_
_entity.id
_entity.type
_entity.pdbx_description
1 polymer ?
#
loop_
_entity_poly.entity_id
_entity_poly.type
_entity_poly.pdbx_seq_one_letter_code
_entity_poly.pdbx_strand_id
1 'polypeptide(L)'
;MLNVQYLKEVSAPQNVFGDLKVDEDHKLFLRVLEYYSGILFLTTNRIGALNEAFKSRIHLSLYYQPPSKEQTLGIFEVNLRKLHTIEEDEQKLQADGEPTPPKQLVLEIGDFSIMHYADSNVRDGCIC
;
A
#
# COMPACT_ATOMS: atom_id res chain seq x y z
N MET A 1 8.74 -2.95 -14.82
CA MET A 1 8.44 -2.38 -16.15
C MET A 1 7.01 -2.79 -16.52
N LEU A 2 6.04 -1.97 -16.13
CA LEU A 2 4.63 -2.18 -16.50
C LEU A 2 4.47 -1.77 -17.96
N ASN A 3 3.95 -2.66 -18.79
CA ASN A 3 3.63 -2.33 -20.17
C ASN A 3 2.11 -2.17 -20.28
N VAL A 4 1.71 -0.93 -20.59
CA VAL A 4 0.32 -0.53 -20.86
C VAL A 4 0.19 -0.46 -22.38
N GLN A 5 -0.61 -1.34 -22.97
CA GLN A 5 -1.13 -1.15 -24.32
C GLN A 5 -2.66 -1.19 -24.24
N TYR A 6 -3.29 -0.06 -24.55
CA TYR A 6 -4.73 0.14 -24.54
C TYR A 6 -5.35 -0.21 -25.91
N LEU A 7 -6.50 -0.90 -25.84
CA LEU A 7 -7.67 -0.91 -26.73
C LEU A 7 -7.64 -1.56 -28.12
N LYS A 8 -8.52 -2.57 -28.27
CA LYS A 8 -9.41 -2.65 -29.43
C LYS A 8 -10.79 -3.14 -28.96
N GLU A 9 -11.81 -2.32 -29.22
CA GLU A 9 -13.21 -2.58 -28.93
C GLU A 9 -13.73 -3.79 -29.70
N VAL A 10 -14.38 -4.73 -29.00
CA VAL A 10 -15.32 -5.69 -29.59
C VAL A 10 -16.56 -5.73 -28.71
N SER A 11 -17.70 -5.34 -29.30
CA SER A 11 -19.03 -5.42 -28.72
C SER A 11 -19.37 -6.85 -28.30
N ALA A 12 -19.87 -7.03 -27.07
CA ALA A 12 -20.58 -8.24 -26.67
C ALA A 12 -21.72 -7.90 -25.70
N PRO A 13 -22.99 -8.08 -26.09
CA PRO A 13 -24.04 -8.31 -25.12
C PRO A 13 -24.07 -9.80 -24.80
N GLN A 14 -24.24 -10.15 -23.52
CA GLN A 14 -25.10 -11.22 -22.99
C GLN A 14 -24.64 -11.60 -21.58
N ASN A 15 -25.62 -11.89 -20.74
CA ASN A 15 -25.49 -12.26 -19.35
C ASN A 15 -24.64 -13.53 -19.22
N VAL A 16 -23.35 -13.39 -18.93
CA VAL A 16 -22.40 -14.50 -18.70
C VAL A 16 -22.31 -14.92 -17.23
N PHE A 17 -23.35 -14.65 -16.44
CA PHE A 17 -23.39 -15.07 -15.03
C PHE A 17 -23.78 -16.54 -14.84
N GLY A 18 -24.16 -17.22 -15.92
CA GLY A 18 -24.35 -18.67 -15.95
C GLY A 18 -23.35 -19.26 -16.95
N ASP A 19 -22.59 -20.25 -16.48
CA ASP A 19 -21.75 -21.13 -17.30
C ASP A 19 -20.48 -20.50 -17.91
N LEU A 20 -19.37 -20.58 -17.16
CA LEU A 20 -18.24 -21.47 -17.48
C LEU A 20 -17.08 -21.22 -16.50
N LYS A 21 -16.67 -22.31 -15.81
CA LYS A 21 -15.51 -22.44 -14.89
C LYS A 21 -15.49 -21.48 -13.69
N VAL A 22 -15.97 -21.96 -12.55
CA VAL A 22 -15.38 -21.58 -11.26
C VAL A 22 -13.93 -22.06 -11.31
N ASP A 23 -13.01 -21.17 -11.70
CA ASP A 23 -11.58 -21.47 -11.83
C ASP A 23 -11.08 -22.20 -10.58
N GLU A 24 -10.35 -23.29 -10.77
CA GLU A 24 -9.91 -24.20 -9.70
C GLU A 24 -9.21 -23.47 -8.53
N ASP A 25 -8.56 -22.34 -8.80
CA ASP A 25 -7.92 -21.49 -7.80
C ASP A 25 -8.93 -20.86 -6.81
N HIS A 26 -10.15 -20.54 -7.25
CA HIS A 26 -11.20 -20.02 -6.37
C HIS A 26 -11.67 -21.08 -5.37
N LYS A 27 -11.75 -22.35 -5.78
CA LYS A 27 -12.16 -23.45 -4.90
C LYS A 27 -11.06 -23.81 -3.91
N LEU A 28 -9.80 -23.79 -4.35
CA LEU A 28 -8.65 -24.00 -3.48
C LEU A 28 -8.58 -22.91 -2.40
N PHE A 29 -8.82 -21.65 -2.77
CA PHE A 29 -8.79 -20.54 -1.82
C PHE A 29 -9.92 -20.65 -0.77
N LEU A 30 -11.14 -21.04 -1.16
CA LEU A 30 -12.22 -21.29 -0.20
C LEU A 30 -11.89 -22.41 0.80
N ARG A 31 -11.25 -23.49 0.33
CA ARG A 31 -10.79 -24.58 1.21
C ARG A 31 -9.79 -24.04 2.23
N VAL A 32 -8.84 -23.20 1.84
CA VAL A 32 -7.89 -22.62 2.80
C VAL A 32 -8.60 -21.82 3.90
N LEU A 33 -9.63 -21.04 3.54
CA LEU A 33 -10.40 -20.26 4.53
C LEU A 33 -11.22 -21.11 5.49
N GLU A 34 -11.70 -22.29 5.06
CA GLU A 34 -12.46 -23.21 5.92
C GLU A 34 -11.58 -23.97 6.91
N TYR A 35 -10.36 -24.32 6.51
CA TYR A 35 -9.46 -25.16 7.30
C TYR A 35 -8.41 -24.36 8.09
N TYR A 36 -8.37 -23.02 7.97
CA TYR A 36 -7.42 -22.21 8.70
C TYR A 36 -7.78 -22.12 10.19
N SER A 37 -7.04 -22.83 11.05
CA SER A 37 -7.28 -22.89 12.50
C SER A 37 -6.75 -21.67 13.29
N GLY A 38 -6.63 -20.50 12.65
CA GLY A 38 -5.99 -19.31 13.23
C GLY A 38 -6.58 -17.99 12.74
N ILE A 39 -5.84 -16.89 12.94
CA ILE A 39 -6.20 -15.55 12.45
C ILE A 39 -5.54 -15.31 11.08
N LEU A 40 -6.35 -15.22 10.03
CA LEU A 40 -5.88 -14.92 8.68
C LEU A 40 -6.11 -13.44 8.35
N PHE A 41 -5.08 -12.76 7.88
CA PHE A 41 -5.18 -11.41 7.33
C PHE A 41 -5.20 -11.45 5.81
N LEU A 42 -6.20 -10.83 5.20
CA LEU A 42 -6.33 -10.69 3.75
C LEU A 42 -6.37 -9.21 3.40
N THR A 43 -5.58 -8.82 2.38
CA THR A 43 -5.59 -7.47 1.82
C THR A 43 -6.08 -7.52 0.37
N THR A 44 -6.90 -6.56 -0.04
CA THR A 44 -7.37 -6.44 -1.43
C THR A 44 -7.28 -5.00 -1.89
N ASN A 45 -6.70 -4.80 -3.08
CA ASN A 45 -6.69 -3.50 -3.75
C ASN A 45 -8.02 -3.19 -4.46
N ARG A 46 -8.98 -4.14 -4.44
CA ARG A 46 -10.30 -4.00 -5.06
C ARG A 46 -11.39 -4.20 -4.04
N ILE A 47 -12.05 -3.10 -3.67
CA ILE A 47 -13.23 -3.10 -2.81
C ILE A 47 -14.36 -3.79 -3.57
N GLY A 48 -15.04 -4.74 -2.93
CA GLY A 48 -16.19 -5.43 -3.52
C GLY A 48 -15.86 -6.51 -4.57
N ALA A 49 -14.58 -6.76 -4.88
CA ALA A 49 -14.19 -7.85 -5.77
C ALA A 49 -14.26 -9.24 -5.10
N LEU A 50 -14.43 -9.30 -3.77
CA LEU A 50 -14.65 -10.54 -3.05
C LEU A 50 -16.09 -11.02 -3.31
N ASN A 51 -16.22 -12.24 -3.80
CA ASN A 51 -17.53 -12.87 -3.98
C ASN A 51 -18.25 -13.10 -2.64
N GLU A 52 -19.55 -13.36 -2.71
CA GLU A 52 -20.39 -13.56 -1.53
C GLU A 52 -19.96 -14.79 -0.68
N ALA A 53 -19.37 -15.82 -1.29
CA ALA A 53 -18.86 -16.99 -0.57
C ALA A 53 -17.64 -16.65 0.32
N PHE A 54 -16.78 -15.74 -0.12
CA PHE A 54 -15.67 -15.23 0.69
C PHE A 54 -16.17 -14.36 1.84
N LYS A 55 -17.12 -13.47 1.59
CA LYS A 55 -17.70 -12.60 2.64
C LYS A 55 -18.33 -13.41 3.76
N SER A 56 -18.98 -14.53 3.46
CA SER A 56 -19.60 -15.41 4.48
C SER A 56 -18.61 -16.03 5.48
N ARG A 57 -17.31 -16.09 5.14
CA ARG A 57 -16.24 -16.68 5.96
C ARG A 57 -15.30 -15.63 6.56
N ILE A 58 -15.55 -14.35 6.28
CA ILE A 58 -14.78 -13.23 6.81
C ILE A 58 -15.55 -12.62 7.98
N HIS A 59 -14.99 -12.76 9.19
CA HIS A 59 -15.60 -12.24 10.42
C HIS A 59 -15.53 -10.71 10.53
N LEU A 60 -14.50 -10.09 9.94
CA LEU A 60 -14.29 -8.64 9.97
C LEU A 60 -13.73 -8.16 8.63
N SER A 61 -14.38 -7.16 8.05
CA SER A 61 -13.87 -6.43 6.88
C SER A 61 -13.48 -5.02 7.31
N LEU A 62 -12.19 -4.71 7.26
CA LEU A 62 -11.68 -3.36 7.51
C LEU A 62 -11.59 -2.59 6.19
N TYR A 63 -12.29 -1.47 6.12
CA TYR A 63 -12.16 -0.53 5.01
C TYR A 63 -11.15 0.56 5.36
N TYR A 64 -10.00 0.54 4.67
CA TYR A 64 -9.00 1.58 4.79
C TYR A 64 -9.41 2.76 3.90
N GLN A 65 -10.00 3.78 4.51
CA GLN A 65 -10.28 5.03 3.81
C GLN A 65 -8.97 5.70 3.39
N PRO A 66 -8.95 6.33 2.20
CA PRO A 66 -7.87 7.21 1.83
C PRO A 66 -7.66 8.29 2.90
N PRO A 67 -6.41 8.60 3.30
CA PRO A 67 -6.18 9.58 4.34
C PRO A 67 -6.61 10.98 3.88
N SER A 68 -7.06 11.79 4.84
CA SER A 68 -7.27 13.22 4.61
C SER A 68 -5.95 13.94 4.37
N LYS A 69 -6.00 15.17 3.85
CA LYS A 69 -4.82 16.04 3.77
C LYS A 69 -4.08 16.14 5.11
N GLU A 70 -4.81 16.38 6.21
CA GLU A 70 -4.23 16.50 7.55
C GLU A 70 -3.55 15.20 8.01
N GLN A 71 -4.20 14.05 7.79
CA GLN A 71 -3.61 12.74 8.11
C GLN A 71 -2.35 12.48 7.29
N THR A 72 -2.35 12.86 6.02
CA THR A 72 -1.19 12.71 5.15
C THR A 72 -0.03 13.58 5.62
N LEU A 73 -0.28 14.84 5.99
CA LEU A 73 0.74 15.71 6.57
C LEU A 73 1.30 15.16 7.88
N GLY A 74 0.45 14.62 8.76
CA GLY A 74 0.89 13.94 9.97
C GLY A 74 1.78 12.72 9.69
N ILE A 75 1.51 11.97 8.62
CA ILE A 75 2.39 10.88 8.17
C ILE A 75 3.77 11.43 7.77
N PHE A 76 3.84 12.54 7.05
CA PHE A 76 5.11 13.19 6.71
C PHE A 76 5.89 13.61 7.95
N GLU A 77 5.24 14.25 8.94
CA GLU A 77 5.89 14.63 10.19
C GLU A 77 6.47 13.44 10.96
N VAL A 78 5.70 12.36 11.07
CA VAL A 78 6.15 11.13 11.73
C VAL A 78 7.35 10.52 11.01
N ASN A 79 7.34 10.53 9.68
CA ASN A 79 8.45 10.00 8.90
C ASN A 79 9.70 10.87 8.98
N LEU A 80 9.56 12.21 8.94
CA LEU A 80 10.69 13.12 9.14
C LEU A 80 11.35 12.90 10.51
N ARG A 81 10.56 12.76 11.57
CA ARG A 81 11.08 12.45 12.91
C ARG A 81 11.85 11.12 12.95
N LYS A 82 11.34 10.10 12.26
CA LYS A 82 12.01 8.80 12.15
C LYS A 82 13.33 8.90 11.39
N LEU A 83 13.39 9.69 10.32
CA LEU A 83 14.61 9.91 9.55
C LEU A 83 15.70 10.53 10.44
N HIS A 84 15.39 11.58 11.19
CA HIS A 84 16.33 12.19 12.15
C HIS A 84 16.85 11.19 13.19
N THR A 85 15.96 10.33 13.71
CA THR A 85 16.36 9.28 14.67
C THR A 85 17.33 8.28 14.04
N ILE A 86 17.07 7.86 12.80
CA ILE A 86 17.93 6.92 12.07
C ILE A 86 19.30 7.55 11.78
N GLU A 87 19.34 8.83 11.39
CA GLU A 87 20.59 9.54 11.12
C GLU A 87 21.46 9.69 12.37
N GLU A 88 20.85 10.03 13.51
CA GLU A 88 21.55 10.07 14.80
C GLU A 88 22.14 8.71 15.20
N ASP A 89 21.38 7.63 14.98
CA ASP A 89 21.84 6.28 15.29
C ASP A 89 22.94 5.81 14.33
N GLU A 90 22.85 6.14 13.03
CA GLU A 90 23.94 5.90 12.07
C GLU A 90 25.23 6.65 12.47
N GLN A 91 25.12 7.88 12.96
CA GLN A 91 26.29 8.67 13.41
C GLN A 91 26.94 8.05 14.65
N LYS A 92 26.15 7.54 15.61
CA LYS A 92 26.68 6.82 16.78
C LYS A 92 27.40 5.54 16.39
N LEU A 93 26.84 4.77 15.46
CA LEU A 93 27.47 3.53 14.97
C LEU A 93 28.79 3.78 14.22
N GLN A 94 28.90 4.90 13.49
CA GLN A 94 30.13 5.31 12.81
C GLN A 94 31.18 5.90 13.76
N ALA A 95 30.80 6.32 14.97
CA ALA A 95 31.76 6.77 15.98
C ALA A 95 32.55 5.61 16.62
N ASP A 96 32.00 4.39 16.59
CA ASP A 96 32.59 3.19 17.20
C ASP A 96 33.33 2.28 16.17
N GLY A 97 33.25 2.57 14.87
CA GLY A 97 33.91 1.85 13.78
C GLY A 97 34.64 2.78 12.81
N GLU A 98 35.57 2.25 12.01
CA GLU A 98 36.42 2.98 11.02
C GLU A 98 35.76 4.23 10.40
N PRO A 99 36.49 5.36 10.27
CA PRO A 99 35.93 6.62 9.80
C PRO A 99 35.40 6.47 8.38
N THR A 100 34.09 6.33 8.24
CA THR A 100 33.45 6.39 6.94
C THR A 100 33.55 7.81 6.40
N PRO A 101 34.01 7.99 5.15
CA PRO A 101 34.07 9.32 4.55
C PRO A 101 32.66 9.94 4.61
N PRO A 102 32.56 11.24 4.92
CA PRO A 102 31.27 11.90 5.08
C PRO A 102 30.43 11.62 3.84
N LYS A 103 29.22 11.11 4.04
CA LYS A 103 28.23 10.96 2.97
C LYS A 103 28.05 12.37 2.38
N GLN A 104 28.65 12.62 1.22
CA GLN A 104 28.49 13.89 0.53
C GLN A 104 27.03 13.98 0.10
N LEU A 105 26.23 14.71 0.88
CA LEU A 105 24.82 14.94 0.58
C LEU A 105 24.77 15.86 -0.64
N VAL A 106 24.49 15.27 -1.80
CA VAL A 106 24.40 15.98 -3.09
C VAL A 106 23.18 16.93 -3.12
N LEU A 107 22.29 16.86 -2.13
CA LEU A 107 21.14 17.75 -1.98
C LEU A 107 20.70 17.83 -0.51
N GLU A 108 20.84 19.00 0.13
CA GLU A 108 20.24 19.28 1.45
C GLU A 108 18.76 19.65 1.25
N ILE A 109 17.90 18.65 1.14
CA ILE A 109 16.46 18.90 1.23
C ILE A 109 16.10 19.02 2.71
N GLY A 110 15.83 20.25 3.18
CA GLY A 110 15.42 20.47 4.56
C GLY A 110 13.96 20.10 4.83
N ASP A 111 13.64 19.80 6.10
CA ASP A 111 12.29 19.48 6.59
C ASP A 111 11.22 20.46 6.11
N PHE A 112 11.53 21.75 6.12
CA PHE A 112 10.62 22.80 5.65
C PHE A 112 10.24 22.62 4.18
N SER A 113 11.19 22.26 3.32
CA SER A 113 10.94 22.02 1.90
C SER A 113 10.07 20.79 1.69
N ILE A 114 10.31 19.73 2.45
CA ILE A 114 9.53 18.48 2.39
C ILE A 114 8.09 18.74 2.84
N MET A 115 7.91 19.43 3.97
CA MET A 115 6.59 19.76 4.49
C MET A 115 5.82 20.73 3.58
N HIS A 116 6.50 21.74 3.03
CA HIS A 116 5.90 22.66 2.06
C HIS A 116 5.47 21.93 0.78
N TYR A 117 6.30 21.01 0.28
CA TYR A 117 5.95 20.18 -0.87
C TYR A 117 4.73 19.31 -0.57
N ALA A 118 4.71 18.65 0.59
CA ALA A 118 3.58 17.84 1.02
C ALA A 118 2.30 18.68 1.10
N ASP A 119 2.33 19.86 1.74
CA ASP A 119 1.15 20.71 1.85
C ASP A 119 0.61 21.19 0.49
N SER A 120 1.52 21.47 -0.46
CA SER A 120 1.18 21.97 -1.79
C SER A 120 0.68 20.88 -2.75
N ASN A 121 1.07 19.61 -2.55
CA ASN A 121 0.83 18.54 -3.53
C ASN A 121 -0.11 17.44 -3.02
N VAL A 122 -0.37 17.37 -1.72
CA VAL A 122 -1.32 16.40 -1.16
C VAL A 122 -2.75 16.76 -1.59
N ARG A 123 -3.40 15.81 -2.26
CA ARG A 123 -4.82 15.87 -2.61
C ARG A 123 -5.60 14.96 -1.69
N ASP A 124 -6.81 15.37 -1.33
CA ASP A 124 -7.69 14.54 -0.51
C ASP A 124 -7.91 13.17 -1.17
N GLY A 125 -7.55 12.13 -0.43
CA GLY A 125 -7.71 10.75 -0.83
C GLY A 125 -6.68 10.19 -1.82
N CYS A 126 -5.52 10.85 -1.98
CA CYS A 126 -4.35 10.26 -2.65
C CYS A 126 -3.14 10.28 -1.72
N ILE A 127 -2.49 9.12 -1.61
CA ILE A 127 -1.09 9.05 -1.18
C ILE A 127 -0.30 9.12 -2.47
N CYS A 128 0.42 10.23 -2.66
CA CYS A 128 1.16 10.58 -3.86
C CYS A 128 2.15 9.49 -4.30
#